data_AF-A0A1H8JS57-F1
#
_entry.id   AF-A0A1H8JS57-F1
#
_cell.length_a   1.000
_cell.length_b   1.000
_cell.length_c   1.000
_cell.angle_alpha   90.00
_cell.angle_beta   90.00
_cell.angle_gamma   90.00
#
_symmetry.space_group_name_H-M   'P 1'
#
loop_
_entity.id
_entity.type
_entity.pdbx_description
1 polymer ?
#
loop_
_entity_poly.entity_id
_entity_poly.type
_entity_poly.pdbx_seq_one_letter_code
_entity_poly.pdbx_strand_id
1 'polypeptide(L)'
;MSRAYEEAMERRRDAYVAQALGISIDTLDDYPFDLDENASDDGVVYGWRVLWNEEAPPGVDANGTSGLLWSDIPAAPDEPEEDDYDA
;
A
#
# COMPACT_ATOMS: atom_id res chain seq x y z
N MET A 1 -11.65 -3.59 -17.66
CA MET A 1 -11.13 -4.61 -16.74
C MET A 1 -12.30 -5.18 -15.95
N SER A 2 -12.26 -6.45 -15.56
CA SER A 2 -13.36 -7.12 -14.85
C SER A 2 -13.30 -6.78 -13.36
N ARG A 3 -14.44 -6.52 -12.70
CA ARG A 3 -14.50 -6.27 -11.24
C ARG A 3 -13.75 -7.32 -10.40
N ALA A 4 -13.78 -8.59 -10.82
CA ALA A 4 -13.06 -9.67 -10.14
C ALA A 4 -11.53 -9.52 -10.18
N TYR A 5 -11.00 -8.83 -11.20
CA TYR A 5 -9.57 -8.55 -11.35
C TYR A 5 -9.16 -7.36 -10.47
N GLU A 6 -10.01 -6.33 -10.38
CA GLU A 6 -9.84 -5.19 -9.47
C GLU A 6 -9.88 -5.65 -8.00
N GLU A 7 -10.87 -6.44 -7.61
CA GLU A 7 -10.98 -6.99 -6.24
C GLU A 7 -9.79 -7.88 -5.84
N ALA A 8 -9.22 -8.61 -6.80
CA ALA A 8 -8.04 -9.46 -6.55
C ALA A 8 -6.77 -8.62 -6.37
N MET A 9 -6.61 -7.55 -7.14
CA MET A 9 -5.51 -6.60 -7.00
C MET A 9 -5.61 -5.83 -5.69
N GLU A 10 -6.80 -5.36 -5.34
CA GLU A 10 -7.05 -4.61 -4.12
C GLU A 10 -6.72 -5.45 -2.88
N ARG A 11 -7.16 -6.71 -2.85
CA ARG A 11 -6.81 -7.64 -1.76
C ARG A 11 -5.31 -7.94 -1.69
N ARG A 12 -4.62 -8.04 -2.83
CA ARG A 12 -3.17 -8.27 -2.89
C ARG A 12 -2.40 -7.03 -2.39
N ARG A 13 -2.87 -5.84 -2.74
CA ARG A 13 -2.36 -4.54 -2.27
C ARG A 13 -2.49 -4.44 -0.75
N ASP A 14 -3.68 -4.69 -0.21
CA ASP A 14 -3.95 -4.56 1.22
C ASP A 14 -3.16 -5.60 2.04
N ALA A 15 -3.01 -6.82 1.52
CA ALA A 15 -2.13 -7.82 2.12
C ALA A 15 -0.66 -7.39 2.16
N TYR A 16 -0.18 -6.73 1.09
CA TYR A 16 1.17 -6.18 1.04
C TYR A 16 1.33 -5.03 2.04
N VAL A 17 0.38 -4.10 2.09
CA VAL A 17 0.37 -2.97 3.03
C VAL A 17 0.42 -3.49 4.47
N ALA A 18 -0.44 -4.44 4.83
CA ALA A 18 -0.44 -5.05 6.15
C ALA A 18 0.91 -5.69 6.48
N GLN A 19 1.50 -6.44 5.54
CA GLN A 19 2.82 -7.04 5.72
C GLN A 19 3.93 -5.97 5.91
N ALA A 20 3.94 -4.92 5.09
CA ALA A 20 4.93 -3.86 5.15
C ALA A 20 4.84 -3.05 6.46
N LEU A 21 3.62 -2.86 6.97
CA LEU A 21 3.34 -2.22 8.26
C LEU A 21 3.53 -3.17 9.46
N GLY A 22 3.72 -4.46 9.23
CA GLY A 22 3.87 -5.48 10.28
C GLY A 22 2.59 -5.80 11.04
N ILE A 23 1.42 -5.57 10.43
CA ILE A 23 0.10 -5.82 11.01
C ILE A 23 -0.67 -6.89 10.22
N SER A 24 -1.83 -7.29 10.74
CA SER A 24 -2.72 -8.21 10.04
C SER A 24 -3.64 -7.44 9.07
N ILE A 25 -4.13 -8.13 8.03
CA ILE A 25 -5.10 -7.54 7.10
C ILE A 25 -6.43 -7.20 7.80
N ASP A 26 -6.82 -8.00 8.80
CA ASP A 26 -8.00 -7.71 9.63
C ASP A 26 -7.81 -6.40 10.41
N THR A 27 -6.60 -6.14 10.91
CA THR A 27 -6.26 -4.84 11.52
C THR A 27 -6.29 -3.72 10.49
N LEU A 28 -5.98 -3.97 9.22
CA LEU A 28 -6.08 -2.96 8.18
C LEU A 28 -7.55 -2.62 7.87
N ASP A 29 -8.46 -3.59 7.94
CA ASP A 29 -9.90 -3.43 7.68
C ASP A 29 -10.61 -2.61 8.78
N ASP A 30 -10.19 -2.76 10.04
CA ASP A 30 -10.70 -1.97 11.18
C ASP A 30 -10.25 -0.49 11.16
N TYR A 31 -9.22 -0.13 10.38
CA TYR A 31 -8.61 1.19 10.40
C TYR A 31 -8.70 1.84 9.02
N PRO A 32 -9.70 2.70 8.76
CA PRO A 32 -9.88 3.30 7.44
C PRO A 32 -8.66 4.11 7.02
N PHE A 33 -8.16 3.80 5.82
CA PHE A 33 -6.96 4.42 5.26
C PHE A 33 -7.14 4.72 3.77
N ASP A 34 -6.39 5.69 3.30
CA ASP A 34 -6.22 6.01 1.88
C ASP A 34 -4.78 5.69 1.46
N LEU A 35 -4.61 5.25 0.22
CA LEU A 35 -3.29 4.99 -0.36
C LEU A 35 -2.96 6.07 -1.37
N ASP A 36 -1.82 6.72 -1.17
CA ASP A 36 -1.25 7.67 -2.11
C ASP A 36 0.03 7.07 -2.70
N GLU A 37 0.07 7.00 -4.04
CA GLU A 37 1.22 6.45 -4.75
C GLU A 37 2.32 7.51 -4.81
N ASN A 38 3.45 7.23 -4.17
CA ASN A 38 4.61 8.10 -4.26
C ASN A 38 5.38 7.78 -5.55
N ALA A 39 4.80 8.22 -6.67
CA ALA A 39 5.36 8.09 -8.01
C ALA A 39 6.18 9.33 -8.42
N SER A 40 7.27 9.11 -9.16
CA SER A 40 7.96 10.18 -9.86
C SER A 40 7.16 10.66 -11.07
N ASP A 41 7.53 11.83 -11.60
CA ASP A 41 6.99 12.37 -12.86
C ASP A 41 7.26 11.42 -14.05
N ASP A 42 8.30 10.59 -13.94
CA ASP A 42 8.66 9.54 -14.89
C ASP A 42 7.80 8.25 -14.76
N GLY A 43 6.81 8.23 -13.86
CA GLY A 43 5.88 7.10 -13.65
C GLY A 43 6.43 5.97 -12.77
N VAL A 44 7.63 6.11 -12.22
CA VAL A 44 8.24 5.12 -11.32
C VAL A 44 7.66 5.27 -9.91
N VAL A 45 7.02 4.23 -9.40
CA VAL A 45 6.50 4.17 -8.03
C VAL A 45 7.60 3.70 -7.08
N TYR A 46 8.05 4.57 -6.18
CA TYR A 46 9.08 4.19 -5.19
C TYR A 46 8.48 3.61 -3.91
N GLY A 47 7.22 3.91 -3.66
CA GLY A 47 6.48 3.40 -2.52
C GLY A 47 5.11 4.02 -2.42
N TRP A 48 4.40 3.62 -1.37
CA TRP A 48 3.07 4.12 -1.10
C TRP A 48 3.03 4.78 0.26
N ARG A 49 2.24 5.84 0.36
CA ARG A 49 1.92 6.49 1.60
C ARG A 49 0.52 6.06 2.02
N VAL A 50 0.45 5.37 3.15
CA VAL A 50 -0.79 5.00 3.82
C VAL A 50 -1.22 6.19 4.68
N LEU A 51 -2.30 6.86 4.29
CA LEU A 51 -2.91 7.98 5.00
C LEU A 51 -3.99 7.43 5.93
N TRP A 52 -3.80 7.56 7.24
CA TRP A 52 -4.77 7.13 8.23
C TRP A 52 -5.84 8.20 8.42
N ASN A 53 -7.11 7.85 8.19
CA ASN A 53 -8.20 8.82 8.25
C ASN A 53 -8.54 9.27 9.68
N GLU A 54 -8.39 8.38 10.64
CA GLU A 54 -8.70 8.66 12.05
C GLU A 54 -7.47 8.46 12.93
N GLU A 55 -7.02 7.22 13.06
CA GLU A 55 -5.86 6.83 13.86
C GLU A 55 -5.08 5.72 13.16
N ALA A 56 -3.80 5.61 13.50
CA ALA A 56 -2.97 4.52 13.02
C ALA A 56 -3.11 3.29 13.94
N PRO A 57 -3.03 2.07 13.40
CA PRO A 57 -3.09 0.86 14.20
C PRO A 57 -1.98 0.80 15.26
N PRO A 58 -2.24 0.17 16.42
CA PRO A 58 -1.24 0.02 17.46
C PRO A 58 -0.06 -0.82 16.94
N GLY A 59 1.15 -0.29 17.10
CA GLY A 59 2.38 -0.95 16.64
C GLY A 59 2.83 -0.55 15.23
N VAL A 60 2.03 0.24 14.51
CA VAL A 60 2.46 0.89 13.27
C VAL A 60 3.24 2.16 13.58
N ASP A 61 4.38 2.33 12.91
CA ASP A 61 5.11 3.59 12.95
C ASP A 61 4.40 4.61 12.04
N ALA A 62 3.57 5.46 12.66
CA ALA A 62 2.84 6.51 11.98
C ALA A 62 3.48 7.86 12.26
N ASN A 63 3.76 8.58 11.18
CA ASN A 63 4.27 9.92 11.17
C ASN A 63 3.10 10.92 11.14
N GLY A 64 3.32 12.12 11.69
CA GLY A 64 2.38 13.23 11.59
C GLY A 64 1.76 13.66 12.91
N THR A 65 0.58 14.27 12.84
CA THR A 65 -0.16 14.81 13.99
C THR A 65 -1.59 14.28 13.98
N SER A 66 -2.32 14.34 15.09
CA SER A 66 -3.72 13.90 15.16
C SER A 66 -4.55 14.54 14.04
N GLY A 67 -5.16 13.72 13.18
CA GLY A 67 -5.91 14.12 12.00
C GLY A 67 -5.13 14.15 10.67
N LEU A 68 -3.81 13.95 10.71
CA LEU A 68 -2.93 13.77 9.55
C LEU A 68 -1.85 12.75 9.93
N LEU A 69 -2.24 11.49 10.12
CA LEU A 69 -1.31 10.40 10.40
C LEU A 69 -1.03 9.64 9.10
N TRP A 70 0.22 9.31 8.85
CA TRP A 70 0.59 8.52 7.68
C TRP A 70 1.77 7.60 7.94
N SER A 71 1.83 6.51 7.19
CA SER A 71 2.95 5.57 7.19
C SER A 71 3.44 5.37 5.77
N ASP A 72 4.74 5.56 5.55
CA ASP A 72 5.35 5.31 4.25
C ASP A 72 5.79 3.84 4.19
N ILE A 73 5.33 3.12 3.17
CA ILE A 73 5.74 1.75 2.89
C ILE A 73 6.51 1.70 1.56
N PRO A 74 7.54 0.84 1.45
CA PRO A 74 8.22 0.64 0.18
C PRO A 74 7.23 0.13 -0.87
N ALA A 75 7.52 0.36 -2.16
CA ALA A 75 6.75 -0.28 -3.21
C ALA A 75 6.95 -1.79 -3.07
N ALA A 76 5.91 -2.58 -3.38
CA ALA A 76 6.11 -3.99 -3.59
C ALA A 76 7.27 -4.14 -4.58
N PRO A 77 8.29 -4.94 -4.28
CA PRO A 77 9.34 -5.17 -5.26
C PRO A 77 8.62 -5.60 -6.52
N ASP A 78 8.87 -4.90 -7.63
CA ASP A 78 8.47 -5.38 -8.93
C ASP A 78 8.97 -6.82 -8.99
N GLU A 79 8.04 -7.79 -8.88
CA GLU A 79 8.35 -9.12 -9.38
C GLU A 79 8.81 -8.81 -10.79
N PRO A 80 10.05 -9.17 -11.18
CA PRO A 80 10.55 -8.80 -12.49
C PRO A 80 9.46 -9.20 -13.46
N GLU A 81 8.84 -8.20 -14.11
CA GLU A 81 7.96 -8.47 -15.24
C GLU A 81 8.83 -9.36 -16.10
N GLU A 82 8.46 -10.64 -16.24
CA GLU A 82 9.26 -11.58 -16.99
C GLU A 82 9.45 -10.92 -18.34
N ASP A 83 10.67 -10.39 -18.56
CA ASP A 83 11.02 -9.69 -19.76
C ASP A 83 10.56 -10.61 -20.89
N ASP A 84 9.57 -10.15 -21.66
CA ASP A 84 9.22 -10.74 -22.95
C ASP A 84 10.42 -10.47 -23.88
N TYR A 85 11.55 -11.11 -23.58
CA TYR A 85 12.63 -11.39 -24.51
C TYR A 85 12.08 -12.42 -25.49
N ASP A 86 11.22 -11.96 -26.39
CA ASP A 86 10.90 -12.71 -27.59
C ASP A 86 12.17 -12.73 -28.46
N ALA A 87 12.71 -13.93 -28.65
CA ALA A 87 14.03 -14.23 -29.21
C ALA A 87 14.04 -14.30 -30.74
#